data_AF-A0A8S8XWH6-F1
#
_entry.id   AF-A0A8S8XWH6-F1
#
_cell.length_a   1.000
_cell.length_b   1.000
_cell.length_c   1.000
_cell.angle_alpha   90.00
_cell.angle_beta   90.00
_cell.angle_gamma   90.00
#
_symmetry.space_group_name_H-M   'P 1'
#
loop_
_entity.id
_entity.type
_entity.pdbx_description
1 polymer ?
#
loop_
_entity_poly.entity_id
_entity_poly.type
_entity_poly.pdbx_seq_one_letter_code
_entity_poly.pdbx_strand_id
1 'polypeptide(L)' 'MIEFFEQKWKEGLTLNAAMKLGLEALQHANDSNLNREAVEVATITADGYNVLDRAAVNKQIDRLKPIDE' A
#
# COMPACT_ATOMS: atom_id res chain seq x y z
N MET A 1 10.08 -3.44 -8.44
CA MET A 1 8.64 -3.06 -8.31
C MET A 1 7.73 -3.97 -9.11
N ILE A 2 7.87 -4.11 -10.45
CA ILE A 2 7.02 -4.99 -11.26
C ILE A 2 7.09 -6.44 -10.79
N GLU A 3 8.30 -6.98 -10.58
CA GLU A 3 8.53 -8.35 -10.09
C GLU A 3 7.80 -8.64 -8.76
N PHE A 4 7.69 -7.65 -7.87
CA PHE A 4 7.00 -7.80 -6.59
C PHE A 4 5.50 -8.05 -6.79
N PHE A 5 4.88 -7.32 -7.74
CA PHE A 5 3.48 -7.52 -8.08
C PHE A 5 3.26 -8.83 -8.82
N GLU A 6 4.15 -9.22 -9.75
CA GLU A 6 4.05 -10.50 -10.45
C GLU A 6 4.04 -11.70 -9.50
N GLN A 7 4.77 -11.63 -8.38
CA GLN A 7 4.84 -12.70 -7.40
C GLN A 7 3.68 -12.72 -6.40
N LYS A 8 3.15 -11.55 -6.03
CA LYS A 8 2.22 -11.42 -4.89
C LYS A 8 0.80 -11.02 -5.27
N TRP A 9 0.59 -10.48 -6.47
CA TRP A 9 -0.75 -10.14 -6.93
C TRP A 9 -1.56 -11.40 -7.24
N LYS A 10 -2.87 -11.31 -6.99
CA LYS A 10 -3.83 -12.34 -7.37
C LYS A 10 -5.18 -11.69 -7.68
N GLU A 11 -5.97 -12.35 -8.50
CA GLU A 11 -7.35 -11.93 -8.75
C GLU A 11 -8.19 -12.02 -7.45
N GLY A 12 -9.18 -11.13 -7.32
CA GLY A 12 -10.11 -11.14 -6.18
C GLY A 12 -9.54 -10.61 -4.86
N LEU A 13 -8.43 -9.85 -4.88
CA LEU A 13 -7.97 -9.14 -3.69
C LEU A 13 -9.04 -8.18 -3.18
N THR A 14 -9.27 -8.20 -1.87
CA THR A 14 -10.06 -7.14 -1.22
C THR A 14 -9.32 -5.81 -1.33
N LEU A 15 -10.04 -4.69 -1.29
CA LEU A 15 -9.43 -3.35 -1.34
C LEU A 15 -8.30 -3.18 -0.31
N ASN A 16 -8.52 -3.67 0.92
CA ASN A 16 -7.50 -3.67 1.98
C ASN A 16 -6.25 -4.49 1.63
N ALA A 17 -6.41 -5.64 0.98
CA ALA A 17 -5.29 -6.47 0.58
C ALA A 17 -4.52 -5.83 -0.60
N ALA A 18 -5.21 -5.20 -1.54
CA ALA A 18 -4.61 -4.46 -2.64
C ALA A 18 -3.83 -3.22 -2.15
N MET A 19 -4.40 -2.43 -1.21
CA MET A 19 -3.70 -1.31 -0.59
C MET A 19 -2.44 -1.78 0.15
N LYS A 20 -2.54 -2.86 0.93
CA LYS A 20 -1.38 -3.45 1.60
C LYS A 20 -0.30 -3.86 0.61
N LEU A 21 -0.67 -4.54 -0.48
CA LEU A 21 0.27 -4.95 -1.52
C LEU A 21 1.01 -3.76 -2.14
N GLY A 22 0.29 -2.67 -2.46
CA GLY A 22 0.90 -1.46 -3.00
C GLY A 22 1.87 -0.78 -2.03
N LEU A 23 1.51 -0.72 -0.74
CA LEU A 23 2.38 -0.16 0.29
C LEU A 23 3.62 -1.03 0.56
N GLU A 24 3.49 -2.35 0.57
CA GLU A 24 4.66 -3.25 0.68
C GLU A 24 5.56 -3.14 -0.57
N ALA A 25 4.98 -2.97 -1.76
CA ALA A 25 5.75 -2.75 -2.98
C ALA A 25 6.52 -1.42 -2.92
N LEU A 26 5.93 -0.38 -2.32
CA LEU A 26 6.58 0.90 -2.10
C LEU A 26 7.72 0.80 -1.07
N GLN A 27 7.51 0.07 0.04
CA GLN A 27 8.58 -0.22 1.02
C GLN A 27 9.74 -0.94 0.35
N HIS A 28 9.44 -1.99 -0.42
CA HIS A 28 10.45 -2.78 -1.12
C HIS A 28 11.16 -1.99 -2.23
N ALA A 29 10.49 -1.04 -2.87
CA ALA A 29 11.14 -0.17 -3.87
C ALA A 29 12.08 0.86 -3.24
N ASN A 30 11.83 1.25 -1.98
CA ASN A 30 12.62 2.25 -1.26
C ASN A 30 13.69 1.61 -0.34
N ASP A 31 13.69 0.28 -0.19
CA ASP A 31 14.49 -0.45 0.81
C ASP A 31 14.41 0.18 2.21
N SER A 32 13.24 0.72 2.56
CA SER A 32 13.04 1.46 3.80
C SER A 32 11.61 1.40 4.31
N ASN A 33 11.44 1.70 5.60
CA ASN A 33 10.12 1.98 6.15
C ASN A 33 9.52 3.24 5.50
N LEU A 34 8.18 3.28 5.39
CA LEU A 34 7.48 4.39 4.75
C LEU A 34 7.44 5.63 5.66
N ASN A 35 7.68 6.80 5.06
CA ASN A 35 7.46 8.07 5.74
C ASN A 35 5.96 8.41 5.74
N ARG A 36 5.34 8.34 6.93
CA ARG A 36 3.91 8.62 7.17
C ARG A 36 3.44 9.99 6.69
N GLU A 37 4.34 10.97 6.63
CA GLU A 37 4.04 12.32 6.19
C GLU A 37 4.13 12.50 4.66
N ALA A 38 4.77 11.55 3.96
CA ALA A 38 5.01 11.62 2.52
C ALA A 38 4.18 10.62 1.70
N VAL A 39 3.50 9.67 2.35
CA VAL A 39 2.65 8.68 1.68
C VAL A 39 1.23 9.21 1.54
N GLU A 40 0.71 9.17 0.30
CA GLU A 40 -0.68 9.40 -0.01
C GLU A 40 -1.26 8.15 -0.69
N VAL A 41 -2.52 7.83 -0.39
CA VAL A 41 -3.23 6.69 -0.99
C VAL A 41 -4.54 7.18 -1.57
N ALA A 42 -4.77 6.88 -2.84
CA ALA A 42 -6.05 7.08 -3.49
C ALA A 42 -6.55 5.77 -4.12
N THR A 43 -7.86 5.59 -4.14
CA THR A 43 -8.54 4.42 -4.68
C THR A 43 -9.51 4.84 -5.76
N ILE A 44 -9.56 4.07 -6.84
CA ILE A 44 -10.58 4.20 -7.89
C ILE A 44 -11.45 2.94 -7.83
N THR A 45 -12.72 3.11 -7.49
CA THR A 45 -13.72 2.04 -7.45
C THR A 45 -14.89 2.36 -8.38
N ALA A 46 -15.91 1.48 -8.42
CA ALA A 46 -17.16 1.76 -9.12
C ALA A 46 -17.89 3.01 -8.58
N ASP A 47 -17.62 3.39 -7.32
CA ASP A 47 -18.20 4.58 -6.68
C ASP A 47 -17.40 5.86 -7.00
N GLY A 48 -16.28 5.73 -7.71
CA GLY A 48 -15.44 6.83 -8.19
C GLY A 48 -14.06 6.90 -7.55
N TYR A 49 -13.47 8.10 -7.63
CA TYR A 49 -12.16 8.41 -7.08
C TYR A 49 -12.28 8.86 -5.62
N ASN A 50 -11.47 8.26 -4.74
CA ASN A 50 -11.46 8.57 -3.32
C ASN A 50 -10.02 8.69 -2.82
N VAL A 51 -9.69 9.81 -2.18
CA VAL A 51 -8.41 10.03 -1.50
C VAL A 51 -8.58 9.68 -0.03
N LEU A 52 -7.71 8.82 0.50
CA LEU A 52 -7.75 8.47 1.91
C LEU A 52 -7.19 9.63 2.74
N ASP A 53 -7.85 9.93 3.87
CA ASP A 53 -7.27 10.84 4.84
C ASP A 53 -6.01 10.23 5.47
N ARG A 54 -5.19 11.09 6.09
CA ARG A 54 -3.93 10.69 6.72
C ARG A 54 -4.11 9.63 7.80
N ALA A 55 -5.20 9.68 8.56
CA ALA A 55 -5.45 8.70 9.61
C ALA A 55 -5.73 7.31 9.01
N ALA A 56 -6.46 7.24 7.90
CA ALA A 56 -6.73 6.02 7.15
C ALA A 56 -5.45 5.47 6.49
N VAL A 57 -4.60 6.34 5.92
CA VAL A 57 -3.29 5.94 5.40
C VAL A 57 -2.41 5.35 6.50
N ASN A 58 -2.29 6.04 7.65
CA ASN A 58 -1.51 5.56 8.78
C ASN A 58 -1.99 4.20 9.30
N LYS A 59 -3.31 3.98 9.37
CA LYS A 59 -3.88 2.67 9.73
C LYS A 59 -3.48 1.54 8.76
N GLN A 60 -3.26 1.84 7.48
CA GLN A 60 -2.77 0.83 6.54
C GLN A 60 -1.27 0.59 6.71
N ILE A 61 -0.48 1.66 6.94
CA ILE A 61 0.97 1.58 7.20
C ILE A 61 1.24 0.77 8.48
N ASP A 62 0.45 0.95 9.54
CA ASP A 62 0.58 0.20 10.80
C ASP A 62 0.40 -1.32 10.64
N ARG A 63 -0.15 -1.78 9.51
CA ARG A 63 -0.38 -3.21 9.19
C ARG A 63 0.76 -3.82 8.38
N LEU A 64 1.76 -3.03 8.00
CA LEU A 64 2.95 -3.47 7.28
C LEU A 64 3.93 -4.10 8.26
N LYS A 65 4.67 -5.10 7.79
CA LYS A 65 5.85 -5.55 8.53
C LYS A 65 6.95 -4.49 8.38
N PRO A 66 7.72 -4.19 9.43
CA PRO A 66 8.94 -3.41 9.26
C PRO A 66 9.85 -4.08 8.22
N ILE A 67 10.58 -3.28 7.45
CA ILE A 67 11.76 -3.79 6.76
C ILE A 67 12.83 -3.97 7.86
N ASP A 68 13.23 -5.22 8.11
CA ASP A 68 14.40 -5.53 8.94
C ASP A 68 15.65 -4.98 8.22
N GLU A 69 16.56 -4.33 8.97
CA GLU A 69 17.83 -3.78 8.45
C GLU A 69 18.74 -4.85 7.82
#